data_AF-A0A8C4ZID1-F1
#
_entry.id   AF-A0A8C4ZID1-F1
#
_cell.length_a   1.000
_cell.length_b   1.000
_cell.length_c   1.000
_cell.angle_alpha   90.00
_cell.angle_beta   90.00
_cell.angle_gamma   90.00
#
_symmetry.space_group_name_H-M   'P 1'
#
loop_
_entity.id
_entity.type
_entity.pdbx_description
1 polymer ?
#
loop_
_entity_poly.entity_id
_entity_poly.type
_entity_poly.pdbx_seq_one_letter_code
_entity_poly.pdbx_strand_id
1 'polypeptide(L)'
;MSCVLLVWSCGWRRALESKPSRDGSTGCVRLLSIWRTDTSYSRKDVKHLPVVCEVYRDNIQSNMEQELEDIDSSGQWQNIYNEIRNQASKYPYKVAKLPANRNLNRYRDVSPYDHSRVRLENCDNDYINASLVTVEEAQRAYILSQGPLRNTCGHFWLMIWEQCCKAVIMLNRVIEKGSEKCAQYWPTAQEQQISFTDTGLVVRLLLEEDQSYFTIRLLQLQNKKTGESREIYHFHYTAWPDFGVPESPAAFLKFLLKVRESGSLGPEHGPSVVHCSAGIGRSGTFSLVDTCLVLMAKREDISSIDIQKVLLDMREYRMGLIQTPDQLRFSYMAVIEGARLILKDNKIQTKRKEPELLAPPLPPPRPSLANKPNGQPGPGPGPEVGPQDNRPDKDRAGDLAHEHQTEKNSGPVRKRHREDRIACTAQRVQQMKQRLSDSERKRDQWLYWRPILLNVGAGAALAVGLLVCWWYSQ
;
A
#
# COMPACT_ATOMS: atom_id res chain seq x y z
N MET A 1 37.87 21.48 -31.20
CA MET A 1 38.60 21.55 -29.92
C MET A 1 38.27 20.29 -29.16
N SER A 2 39.22 19.36 -29.19
CA SER A 2 39.20 18.04 -28.55
C SER A 2 39.73 18.11 -27.13
N CYS A 3 39.67 16.96 -26.43
CA CYS A 3 40.27 16.62 -25.12
C CYS A 3 39.33 16.89 -23.92
N VAL A 4 39.02 15.95 -23.02
CA VAL A 4 39.75 14.75 -22.55
C VAL A 4 38.77 13.65 -22.13
N LEU A 5 39.02 12.44 -22.66
CA LEU A 5 38.62 11.11 -22.18
C LEU A 5 39.76 10.55 -21.30
N LEU A 6 39.48 9.48 -20.51
CA LEU A 6 40.43 8.55 -19.82
C LEU A 6 40.90 9.03 -18.42
N VAL A 7 40.99 8.26 -17.33
CA VAL A 7 40.87 6.82 -16.92
C VAL A 7 40.50 6.87 -15.40
N TRP A 8 39.79 5.93 -14.77
CA TRP A 8 40.39 4.78 -14.07
C TRP A 8 39.35 3.70 -13.82
N SER A 9 39.54 2.58 -14.51
CA SER A 9 38.98 1.25 -14.25
C SER A 9 40.14 0.34 -13.82
N CYS A 10 40.10 -0.19 -12.60
CA CYS A 10 40.86 -1.35 -12.10
C CYS A 10 40.17 -1.76 -10.77
N GLY A 11 39.73 -2.99 -10.50
CA GLY A 11 39.95 -4.25 -11.20
C GLY A 11 38.87 -5.30 -10.92
N TRP A 12 38.94 -6.36 -11.71
CA TRP A 12 38.03 -7.50 -11.73
C TRP A 12 38.62 -8.71 -10.98
N ARG A 13 37.71 -9.48 -10.34
CA ARG A 13 37.68 -10.94 -10.12
C ARG A 13 38.83 -11.66 -9.38
N ARG A 14 38.49 -12.27 -8.23
CA ARG A 14 38.37 -13.75 -8.05
C ARG A 14 38.00 -14.09 -6.60
N ALA A 15 36.95 -14.90 -6.42
CA ALA A 15 36.91 -16.04 -5.50
C ALA A 15 35.48 -16.63 -5.50
N LEU A 16 35.29 -17.68 -6.28
CA LEU A 16 34.29 -18.72 -6.02
C LEU A 16 35.00 -19.86 -5.26
N GLU A 17 34.21 -20.62 -4.50
CA GLU A 17 34.51 -21.91 -3.84
C GLU A 17 35.01 -21.88 -2.39
N SER A 18 34.07 -22.03 -1.45
CA SER A 18 34.03 -23.19 -0.53
C SER A 18 32.79 -23.17 0.38
N LYS A 19 32.12 -24.32 0.48
CA LYS A 19 31.18 -24.76 1.54
C LYS A 19 31.76 -26.08 2.09
N PRO A 20 31.23 -26.66 3.19
CA PRO A 20 30.80 -26.11 4.48
C PRO A 20 31.45 -26.88 5.67
N SER A 21 31.34 -26.40 6.91
CA SER A 21 31.53 -27.24 8.11
C SER A 21 30.55 -26.89 9.23
N ARG A 22 30.07 -27.96 9.89
CA ARG A 22 29.12 -28.01 11.00
C ARG A 22 29.84 -27.84 12.35
N ASP A 23 29.29 -27.01 13.22
CA ASP A 23 29.02 -27.18 14.67
C ASP A 23 28.54 -25.80 15.16
N GLY A 24 27.58 -25.61 16.06
CA GLY A 24 27.19 -26.41 17.21
C GLY A 24 27.17 -25.45 18.41
N SER A 25 25.98 -24.94 18.74
CA SER A 25 25.56 -24.33 20.03
C SER A 25 26.40 -23.20 20.68
N THR A 26 25.81 -22.00 20.83
CA THR A 26 25.35 -21.41 22.12
C THR A 26 25.11 -19.88 22.02
N GLY A 27 23.91 -19.46 22.43
CA GLY A 27 23.67 -18.37 23.38
C GLY A 27 24.10 -16.91 23.11
N CYS A 28 23.08 -16.05 23.09
CA CYS A 28 22.99 -14.76 23.81
C CYS A 28 23.52 -13.43 23.18
N VAL A 29 22.54 -12.58 22.82
CA VAL A 29 22.31 -11.21 23.33
C VAL A 29 23.33 -10.09 22.99
N ARG A 30 22.81 -9.16 22.15
CA ARG A 30 22.92 -7.68 22.14
C ARG A 30 24.23 -6.96 21.80
N LEU A 31 23.94 -5.88 21.07
CA LEU A 31 24.49 -4.51 21.10
C LEU A 31 25.46 -4.10 19.98
N LEU A 32 24.88 -3.24 19.13
CA LEU A 32 25.53 -2.17 18.38
C LEU A 32 26.66 -1.50 19.15
N SER A 33 27.82 -1.34 18.51
CA SER A 33 28.65 -0.16 18.71
C SER A 33 29.68 0.04 17.58
N ILE A 34 29.79 1.29 17.14
CA ILE A 34 31.00 2.01 16.72
C ILE A 34 31.57 1.71 15.31
N TRP A 35 31.39 2.68 14.42
CA TRP A 35 32.50 3.21 13.62
C TRP A 35 32.68 4.69 13.96
N ARG A 36 33.82 4.99 14.57
CA ARG A 36 34.37 6.32 14.78
C ARG A 36 35.82 6.21 14.30
N THR A 37 36.16 6.88 13.21
CA THR A 37 37.55 7.24 12.91
C THR A 37 37.60 8.67 12.44
N ASP A 38 38.39 9.43 13.19
CA ASP A 38 38.76 10.81 12.98
C ASP A 38 39.38 11.04 11.60
N THR A 39 39.06 12.19 11.00
CA THR A 39 40.10 12.98 10.32
C THR A 39 39.74 14.46 10.41
N SER A 40 40.69 15.19 10.95
CA SER A 40 40.69 16.63 11.19
C SER A 40 40.70 17.43 9.89
N TYR A 41 39.74 18.35 9.73
CA TYR A 41 39.93 19.49 8.85
C TYR A 41 39.35 20.77 9.47
N SER A 42 40.11 21.85 9.26
CA SER A 42 40.00 23.15 9.89
C SER A 42 38.63 23.80 9.69
N ARG A 43 38.07 24.28 10.81
CA ARG A 43 36.80 24.98 10.90
C ARG A 43 37.01 26.48 10.69
N LYS A 44 37.09 26.93 9.43
CA LYS A 44 36.77 28.31 9.01
C LYS A 44 36.15 28.25 7.60
N ASP A 45 35.05 28.97 7.42
CA ASP A 45 34.32 29.21 6.17
C ASP A 45 33.35 28.14 5.65
N VAL A 46 32.25 27.91 6.39
CA VAL A 46 30.90 27.71 5.78
C VAL A 46 29.83 28.30 6.71
N LYS A 47 29.69 29.63 6.71
CA LYS A 47 28.47 30.30 7.17
C LYS A 47 27.76 30.79 5.91
N HIS A 48 26.94 29.92 5.32
CA HIS A 48 25.79 30.19 4.44
C HIS A 48 25.49 28.95 3.59
N LEU A 49 24.73 28.00 4.12
CA LEU A 49 23.91 27.06 3.34
C LEU A 49 23.00 26.26 4.29
N PRO A 50 21.75 26.70 4.47
CA PRO A 50 20.64 25.74 4.40
C PRO A 50 19.41 26.32 3.67
N VAL A 51 19.57 27.04 2.57
CA VAL A 51 18.43 27.57 1.77
C VAL A 51 18.32 26.91 0.39
N VAL A 52 19.38 26.27 -0.12
CA VAL A 52 19.39 25.73 -1.49
C VAL A 52 18.70 24.36 -1.61
N CYS A 53 18.60 23.58 -0.52
CA CYS A 53 17.92 22.27 -0.53
C CYS A 53 16.39 22.35 -0.42
N GLU A 54 15.82 23.42 0.14
CA GLU A 54 14.36 23.58 0.27
C GLU A 54 13.74 24.11 -1.03
N VAL A 55 14.39 25.08 -1.68
CA VAL A 55 13.93 25.67 -2.94
C VAL A 55 13.92 24.64 -4.08
N TYR A 56 14.92 23.75 -4.15
CA TYR A 56 14.92 22.67 -5.14
C TYR A 56 13.77 21.68 -4.91
N ARG A 57 13.46 21.33 -3.66
CA ARG A 57 12.43 20.32 -3.34
C ARG A 57 11.00 20.82 -3.57
N ASP A 58 10.73 22.10 -3.30
CA ASP A 58 9.42 22.70 -3.53
C ASP A 58 9.16 22.96 -5.04
N ASN A 59 10.19 23.31 -5.83
CA ASN A 59 10.08 23.46 -7.30
C ASN A 59 9.80 22.15 -8.05
N ILE A 60 10.18 21.02 -7.47
CA ILE A 60 10.12 19.72 -8.14
C ILE A 60 8.72 19.10 -8.07
N GLN A 61 8.08 19.22 -6.91
CA GLN A 61 6.66 18.90 -6.72
C GLN A 61 5.80 19.71 -7.71
N SER A 62 6.22 20.95 -8.01
CA SER A 62 5.58 21.83 -8.98
C SER A 62 5.59 21.30 -10.41
N ASN A 63 6.56 20.50 -10.86
CA ASN A 63 6.62 20.07 -12.27
C ASN A 63 5.59 18.99 -12.61
N MET A 64 5.44 17.97 -11.76
CA MET A 64 4.42 16.92 -11.96
C MET A 64 3.00 17.45 -11.71
N GLU A 65 2.87 18.42 -10.80
CA GLU A 65 1.64 19.18 -10.60
C GLU A 65 1.30 20.02 -11.82
N GLN A 66 2.28 20.73 -12.39
CA GLN A 66 2.12 21.47 -13.64
C GLN A 66 1.75 20.55 -14.79
N GLU A 67 2.41 19.40 -14.95
CA GLU A 67 2.06 18.41 -15.98
C GLU A 67 0.60 17.95 -15.82
N LEU A 68 0.17 17.62 -14.60
CA LEU A 68 -1.23 17.25 -14.31
C LEU A 68 -2.20 18.39 -14.68
N GLU A 69 -1.89 19.63 -14.29
CA GLU A 69 -2.70 20.82 -14.58
C GLU A 69 -2.77 21.15 -16.09
N ASP A 70 -1.66 21.01 -16.80
CA ASP A 70 -1.56 21.22 -18.25
C ASP A 70 -2.40 20.17 -19.00
N ILE A 71 -2.32 18.91 -18.60
CA ILE A 71 -3.12 17.83 -19.20
C ILE A 71 -4.62 18.01 -18.87
N ASP A 72 -4.94 18.40 -17.63
CA ASP A 72 -6.32 18.68 -17.20
C ASP A 72 -6.95 19.83 -17.99
N SER A 73 -6.24 20.96 -18.08
CA SER A 73 -6.72 22.17 -18.75
C SER A 73 -6.85 21.99 -20.27
N SER A 74 -5.96 21.19 -20.87
CA SER A 74 -5.99 20.87 -22.30
C SER A 74 -6.93 19.71 -22.65
N GLY A 75 -7.45 18.97 -21.66
CA GLY A 75 -8.34 17.82 -21.88
C GLY A 75 -7.67 16.63 -22.58
N GLN A 76 -6.34 16.48 -22.45
CA GLN A 76 -5.55 15.55 -23.26
C GLN A 76 -5.40 14.14 -22.71
N TRP A 77 -6.03 13.81 -21.57
CA TRP A 77 -5.93 12.48 -20.93
C TRP A 77 -6.22 11.31 -21.89
N GLN A 78 -7.22 11.47 -22.76
CA GLN A 78 -7.57 10.43 -23.72
C GLN A 78 -6.46 10.20 -24.76
N ASN A 79 -5.79 11.26 -25.21
CA ASN A 79 -4.71 11.18 -26.19
C ASN A 79 -3.47 10.53 -25.58
N ILE A 80 -3.04 11.00 -24.41
CA ILE A 80 -1.90 10.44 -23.68
C ILE A 80 -2.12 8.96 -23.36
N TYR A 81 -3.33 8.60 -22.88
CA TYR A 81 -3.68 7.21 -22.65
C TYR A 81 -3.56 6.35 -23.91
N ASN A 82 -4.01 6.88 -25.06
CA ASN A 82 -3.91 6.19 -26.35
C ASN A 82 -2.46 6.08 -26.83
N GLU A 83 -1.63 7.08 -26.61
CA GLU A 83 -0.20 7.06 -26.92
C GLU A 83 0.52 5.96 -26.14
N ILE A 84 0.31 5.88 -24.81
CA ILE A 84 0.86 4.80 -23.97
C ILE A 84 0.37 3.43 -24.46
N ARG A 85 -0.91 3.33 -24.89
CA ARG A 85 -1.44 2.09 -25.48
C ARG A 85 -0.75 1.72 -26.79
N ASN A 86 -0.41 2.70 -27.62
CA ASN A 86 0.25 2.49 -28.91
C ASN A 86 1.74 2.16 -28.76
N GLN A 87 2.41 2.76 -27.78
CA GLN A 87 3.82 2.53 -27.48
C GLN A 87 4.07 1.22 -26.70
N ALA A 88 3.05 0.70 -26.00
CA ALA A 88 3.21 -0.50 -25.17
C ALA A 88 3.68 -1.72 -25.97
N SER A 89 4.75 -2.34 -25.49
CA SER A 89 5.34 -3.57 -26.02
C SER A 89 4.32 -4.72 -26.03
N LYS A 90 4.37 -5.53 -27.09
CA LYS A 90 3.53 -6.72 -27.26
C LYS A 90 4.41 -7.96 -27.26
N TYR A 91 4.23 -8.81 -26.26
CA TYR A 91 4.95 -10.07 -26.13
C TYR A 91 4.03 -11.27 -26.38
N PRO A 92 4.58 -12.45 -26.71
CA PRO A 92 3.79 -13.68 -26.86
C PRO A 92 3.08 -14.08 -25.56
N TYR A 93 1.89 -14.68 -25.70
CA TYR A 93 1.08 -15.26 -24.62
C TYR A 93 0.46 -16.59 -25.06
N LYS A 94 1.23 -17.40 -25.78
CA LYS A 94 0.78 -18.63 -26.45
C LYS A 94 0.23 -19.65 -25.46
N VAL A 95 0.87 -19.81 -24.29
CA VAL A 95 0.44 -20.77 -23.27
C VAL A 95 -0.97 -20.44 -22.79
N ALA A 96 -1.27 -19.16 -22.60
CA ALA A 96 -2.60 -18.71 -22.18
C ALA A 96 -3.71 -19.02 -23.19
N LYS A 97 -3.38 -19.22 -24.48
CA LYS A 97 -4.34 -19.52 -25.56
C LYS A 97 -4.48 -21.01 -25.89
N LEU A 98 -3.73 -21.89 -25.22
CA LEU A 98 -3.91 -23.33 -25.39
C LEU A 98 -5.36 -23.74 -25.05
N PRO A 99 -5.97 -24.67 -25.80
CA PRO A 99 -7.35 -25.11 -25.54
C PRO A 99 -7.57 -25.57 -24.09
N ALA A 100 -6.59 -26.27 -23.51
CA ALA A 100 -6.61 -26.74 -22.12
C ALA A 100 -6.68 -25.60 -21.07
N ASN A 101 -6.27 -24.38 -21.43
CA ASN A 101 -6.22 -23.22 -20.54
C ASN A 101 -7.41 -22.27 -20.72
N ARG A 102 -8.33 -22.55 -21.64
CA ARG A 102 -9.46 -21.66 -21.95
C ARG A 102 -10.35 -21.40 -20.73
N ASN A 103 -10.63 -22.43 -19.95
CA ASN A 103 -11.45 -22.34 -18.72
C ASN A 103 -10.68 -21.83 -17.48
N LEU A 104 -9.38 -21.54 -17.62
CA LEU A 104 -8.54 -20.95 -16.57
C LEU A 104 -8.44 -19.42 -16.71
N ASN A 105 -8.99 -18.86 -17.79
CA ASN A 105 -9.00 -17.44 -18.10
C ASN A 105 -10.39 -16.83 -17.88
N ARG A 106 -10.48 -15.81 -17.02
CA ARG A 106 -11.75 -15.09 -16.78
C ARG A 106 -12.18 -14.27 -17.99
N TYR A 107 -11.22 -13.66 -18.69
CA TYR A 107 -11.46 -12.82 -19.86
C TYR A 107 -10.62 -13.32 -21.04
N ARG A 108 -11.24 -13.38 -22.22
CA ARG A 108 -10.59 -13.88 -23.45
C ARG A 108 -9.47 -12.97 -23.93
N ASP A 109 -9.59 -11.68 -23.67
CA ASP A 109 -8.72 -10.59 -24.13
C ASP A 109 -7.64 -10.18 -23.11
N VAL A 110 -7.59 -10.82 -21.94
CA VAL A 110 -6.58 -10.55 -20.90
C VAL A 110 -5.79 -11.82 -20.61
N SER A 111 -4.50 -11.82 -20.91
CA SER A 111 -3.63 -13.00 -20.76
C SER A 111 -2.24 -12.59 -20.25
N PRO A 112 -1.57 -13.42 -19.44
CA PRO A 112 -0.19 -13.17 -19.05
C PRO A 112 0.74 -13.42 -20.24
N TYR A 113 1.83 -12.66 -20.35
CA TYR A 113 2.88 -12.96 -21.32
C TYR A 113 3.67 -14.21 -20.93
N ASP A 114 4.16 -14.95 -21.91
CA ASP A 114 4.82 -16.24 -21.68
C ASP A 114 6.12 -16.11 -20.87
N HIS A 115 6.83 -14.98 -21.02
CA HIS A 115 8.11 -14.72 -20.35
C HIS A 115 7.96 -14.29 -18.88
N SER A 116 6.81 -13.72 -18.51
CA SER A 116 6.54 -13.16 -17.18
C SER A 116 5.44 -13.91 -16.42
N ARG A 117 4.78 -14.90 -17.03
CA ARG A 117 3.74 -15.67 -16.35
C ARG A 117 4.30 -16.40 -15.14
N VAL A 118 3.52 -16.44 -14.07
CA VAL A 118 3.82 -17.35 -12.95
C VAL A 118 3.54 -18.78 -13.40
N ARG A 119 4.42 -19.70 -13.02
CA ARG A 119 4.31 -21.13 -13.31
C ARG A 119 4.06 -21.88 -12.01
N LEU A 120 3.08 -22.77 -12.01
CA LEU A 120 2.82 -23.67 -10.89
C LEU A 120 3.69 -24.92 -11.01
N GLU A 121 4.27 -25.39 -9.91
CA GLU A 121 5.18 -26.55 -9.93
C GLU A 121 4.50 -27.85 -9.48
N ASN A 122 3.51 -27.76 -8.58
CA ASN A 122 2.87 -28.93 -7.95
C ASN A 122 1.48 -29.27 -8.50
N CYS A 123 1.25 -29.11 -9.81
CA CYS A 123 0.01 -29.52 -10.48
C CYS A 123 0.25 -29.95 -11.93
N ASP A 124 -0.67 -30.74 -12.49
CA ASP A 124 -0.56 -31.31 -13.85
C ASP A 124 -0.46 -30.25 -14.96
N ASN A 125 -1.00 -29.05 -14.71
CA ASN A 125 -0.98 -27.92 -15.63
C ASN A 125 -0.37 -26.69 -14.94
N ASP A 126 0.81 -26.27 -15.40
CA ASP A 126 1.58 -25.16 -14.80
C ASP A 126 0.93 -23.76 -14.97
N TYR A 127 -0.23 -23.68 -15.63
CA TYR A 127 -0.84 -22.43 -16.03
C TYR A 127 -1.73 -21.81 -14.96
N ILE A 128 -1.45 -20.54 -14.67
CA ILE A 128 -2.35 -19.60 -13.99
C ILE A 128 -2.30 -18.24 -14.69
N ASN A 129 -3.42 -17.52 -14.76
CA ASN A 129 -3.45 -16.16 -15.32
C ASN A 129 -2.91 -15.14 -14.30
N ALA A 130 -1.59 -15.14 -14.15
CA ALA A 130 -0.85 -14.23 -13.30
C ALA A 130 0.51 -13.88 -13.92
N SER A 131 0.99 -12.66 -13.71
CA SER A 131 2.28 -12.18 -14.21
C SER A 131 3.12 -11.66 -13.05
N LEU A 132 4.39 -12.07 -13.00
CA LEU A 132 5.40 -11.45 -12.15
C LEU A 132 5.85 -10.14 -12.81
N VAL A 133 5.56 -9.01 -12.18
CA VAL A 133 5.96 -7.67 -12.61
C VAL A 133 7.07 -7.20 -11.69
N THR A 134 8.27 -7.04 -12.24
CA THR A 134 9.46 -6.63 -11.48
C THR A 134 9.90 -5.25 -11.92
N VAL A 135 10.13 -4.37 -10.95
CA VAL A 135 10.73 -3.05 -11.17
C VAL A 135 12.05 -3.03 -10.40
N GLU A 136 13.13 -3.37 -11.10
CA GLU A 136 14.46 -3.62 -10.51
C GLU A 136 14.98 -2.41 -9.74
N GLU A 137 14.87 -1.22 -10.33
CA GLU A 137 15.31 0.02 -9.70
C GLU A 137 14.55 0.30 -8.39
N ALA A 138 13.23 0.06 -8.40
CA ALA A 138 12.40 0.16 -7.20
C ALA A 138 12.70 -0.97 -6.20
N GLN A 139 13.43 -2.02 -6.58
CA GLN A 139 13.56 -3.29 -5.87
C GLN A 139 12.19 -3.77 -5.39
N ARG A 140 11.23 -3.74 -6.31
CA ARG A 140 9.84 -4.07 -6.02
C ARG A 140 9.35 -5.09 -7.04
N ALA A 141 8.64 -6.09 -6.55
CA ALA A 141 8.01 -7.09 -7.38
C ALA A 141 6.57 -7.31 -6.93
N TYR A 142 5.70 -7.59 -7.90
CA TYR A 142 4.30 -7.89 -7.68
C TYR A 142 3.90 -9.09 -8.52
N ILE A 143 2.96 -9.90 -8.02
CA ILE A 143 2.23 -10.83 -8.86
C ILE A 143 0.88 -10.23 -9.18
N LEU A 144 0.68 -9.83 -10.43
CA LEU A 144 -0.60 -9.30 -10.92
C LEU A 144 -1.44 -10.43 -11.52
N SER A 145 -2.58 -10.73 -10.89
CA SER A 145 -3.44 -11.86 -11.24
C SER A 145 -4.86 -11.42 -11.56
N GLN A 146 -5.59 -12.21 -12.35
CA GLN A 146 -7.05 -12.10 -12.41
C GLN A 146 -7.67 -12.46 -11.06
N GLY A 147 -8.91 -12.01 -10.82
CA GLY A 147 -9.74 -12.50 -9.72
C GLY A 147 -10.06 -13.97 -9.94
N PRO A 148 -9.74 -14.87 -8.98
CA PRO A 148 -9.89 -16.32 -9.15
C PRO A 148 -11.28 -16.72 -9.67
N LEU A 149 -11.30 -17.69 -10.57
CA LEU A 149 -12.50 -18.42 -10.94
C LEU A 149 -12.74 -19.52 -9.91
N ARG A 150 -13.96 -20.05 -9.84
CA ARG A 150 -14.31 -21.14 -8.90
C ARG A 150 -13.38 -22.34 -9.04
N ASN A 151 -13.04 -22.70 -10.27
CA ASN A 151 -12.13 -23.80 -10.60
C ASN A 151 -10.63 -23.44 -10.53
N THR A 152 -10.27 -22.21 -10.15
CA THR A 152 -8.86 -21.78 -10.04
C THR A 152 -8.52 -21.23 -8.66
N CYS A 153 -9.42 -21.34 -7.67
CA CYS A 153 -9.14 -20.90 -6.30
C CYS A 153 -7.99 -21.71 -5.67
N GLY A 154 -7.95 -23.03 -5.88
CA GLY A 154 -6.86 -23.87 -5.40
C GLY A 154 -5.51 -23.48 -6.02
N HIS A 155 -5.49 -23.30 -7.35
CA HIS A 155 -4.31 -22.81 -8.09
C HIS A 155 -3.83 -21.44 -7.58
N PHE A 156 -4.75 -20.53 -7.23
CA PHE A 156 -4.41 -19.22 -6.71
C PHE A 156 -3.70 -19.30 -5.35
N TRP A 157 -4.18 -20.14 -4.43
CA TRP A 157 -3.50 -20.36 -3.16
C TRP A 157 -2.21 -21.16 -3.29
N LEU A 158 -2.13 -22.06 -4.28
CA LEU A 158 -0.88 -22.76 -4.62
C LEU A 158 0.19 -21.79 -5.09
N MET A 159 -0.15 -20.85 -5.98
CA MET A 159 0.73 -19.77 -6.39
C MET A 159 1.24 -18.97 -5.18
N ILE A 160 0.34 -18.57 -4.27
CA ILE A 160 0.70 -17.82 -3.05
C ILE A 160 1.68 -18.60 -2.17
N TRP A 161 1.46 -19.92 -2.04
CA TRP A 161 2.32 -20.81 -1.29
C TRP A 161 3.70 -20.95 -1.92
N GLU A 162 3.76 -21.31 -3.21
CA GLU A 162 5.01 -21.56 -3.95
C GLU A 162 5.85 -20.31 -4.08
N GLN A 163 5.21 -19.16 -4.30
CA GLN A 163 5.91 -17.88 -4.44
C GLN A 163 6.23 -17.22 -3.09
N CYS A 164 5.95 -17.87 -1.95
CA CYS A 164 6.24 -17.36 -0.61
C CYS A 164 5.65 -15.95 -0.34
N CYS A 165 4.47 -15.67 -0.90
CA CYS A 165 3.81 -14.37 -0.76
C CYS A 165 3.40 -14.13 0.70
N LYS A 166 3.55 -12.89 1.18
CA LYS A 166 3.08 -12.48 2.52
C LYS A 166 1.68 -11.86 2.52
N ALA A 167 1.26 -11.28 1.40
CA ALA A 167 -0.05 -10.64 1.29
C ALA A 167 -0.75 -10.83 -0.06
N VAL A 168 -2.06 -10.68 0.00
CA VAL A 168 -2.98 -10.56 -1.12
C VAL A 168 -3.70 -9.21 -1.03
N ILE A 169 -3.60 -8.41 -2.09
CA ILE A 169 -4.23 -7.11 -2.23
C ILE A 169 -5.38 -7.23 -3.23
N MET A 170 -6.61 -7.25 -2.72
CA MET A 170 -7.85 -7.38 -3.48
C MET A 170 -8.52 -6.02 -3.67
N LEU A 171 -8.69 -5.61 -4.92
CA LEU A 171 -9.18 -4.26 -5.29
C LEU A 171 -10.58 -4.27 -5.91
N ASN A 172 -11.34 -5.35 -5.76
CA ASN A 172 -12.70 -5.48 -6.28
C ASN A 172 -13.63 -6.15 -5.27
N ARG A 173 -14.94 -6.03 -5.46
CA ARG A 173 -15.93 -6.84 -4.76
C ARG A 173 -16.18 -8.14 -5.50
N VAL A 174 -16.63 -9.17 -4.78
CA VAL A 174 -17.02 -10.48 -5.38
C VAL A 174 -18.05 -10.27 -6.48
N ILE A 175 -19.06 -9.44 -6.20
CA ILE A 175 -20.12 -9.06 -7.15
C ILE A 175 -20.06 -7.55 -7.37
N GLU A 176 -20.04 -7.15 -8.63
CA GLU A 176 -20.06 -5.75 -9.09
C GLU A 176 -21.08 -5.62 -10.22
N LYS A 177 -22.00 -4.65 -10.11
CA LYS A 177 -23.15 -4.49 -11.03
C LYS A 177 -23.92 -5.79 -11.32
N GLY A 178 -24.14 -6.61 -10.29
CA GLY A 178 -24.86 -7.88 -10.41
C GLY A 178 -24.10 -9.02 -11.11
N SER A 179 -22.82 -8.81 -11.47
CA SER A 179 -21.98 -9.84 -12.08
C SER A 179 -20.88 -10.30 -11.15
N GLU A 180 -20.60 -11.61 -11.10
CA GLU A 180 -19.47 -12.16 -10.35
C GLU A 180 -18.14 -11.76 -11.01
N LYS A 181 -17.34 -10.96 -10.30
CA LYS A 181 -16.04 -10.46 -10.76
C LYS A 181 -14.87 -11.25 -10.20
N CYS A 182 -15.09 -12.00 -9.13
CA CYS A 182 -14.13 -12.83 -8.43
C CYS A 182 -14.91 -13.90 -7.66
N ALA A 183 -14.42 -15.13 -7.57
CA ALA A 183 -14.99 -16.14 -6.68
C ALA A 183 -14.73 -15.76 -5.21
N GLN A 184 -15.54 -16.29 -4.29
CA GLN A 184 -15.27 -16.26 -2.86
C GLN A 184 -14.13 -17.26 -2.56
N TYR A 185 -12.87 -16.80 -2.68
CA TYR A 185 -11.69 -17.66 -2.58
C TYR A 185 -11.09 -17.72 -1.16
N TRP A 186 -11.64 -16.95 -0.21
CA TRP A 186 -11.24 -16.93 1.20
C TRP A 186 -12.44 -17.25 2.10
N PRO A 187 -12.23 -17.81 3.29
CA PRO A 187 -13.31 -18.10 4.23
C PRO A 187 -14.00 -16.83 4.71
N THR A 188 -15.32 -16.88 4.81
CA THR A 188 -16.12 -15.88 5.54
C THR A 188 -16.09 -16.15 7.05
N ALA A 189 -16.55 -15.19 7.86
CA ALA A 189 -16.71 -15.38 9.30
C ALA A 189 -17.69 -16.52 9.67
N GLN A 190 -18.56 -16.93 8.75
CA GLN A 190 -19.47 -18.06 8.95
C GLN A 190 -18.77 -19.39 8.63
N GLU A 191 -18.02 -19.45 7.53
CA GLU A 191 -17.34 -20.69 7.09
C GLU A 191 -16.08 -20.99 7.91
N GLN A 192 -15.38 -19.94 8.38
CA GLN A 192 -14.11 -19.97 9.14
C GLN A 192 -12.91 -20.60 8.41
N GLN A 193 -13.14 -21.56 7.51
CA GLN A 193 -12.12 -22.23 6.72
C GLN A 193 -12.63 -22.66 5.33
N ILE A 194 -11.73 -22.74 4.36
CA ILE A 194 -11.97 -23.38 3.06
C ILE A 194 -10.83 -24.36 2.78
N SER A 195 -11.15 -25.56 2.29
CA SER A 195 -10.17 -26.57 1.89
C SER A 195 -10.18 -26.72 0.36
N PHE A 196 -9.00 -26.66 -0.24
CA PHE A 196 -8.76 -26.86 -1.66
C PHE A 196 -8.13 -28.25 -1.86
N THR A 197 -8.96 -29.22 -2.24
CA THR A 197 -8.55 -30.64 -2.34
C THR A 197 -7.62 -30.90 -3.52
N ASP A 198 -7.78 -30.16 -4.60
CA ASP A 198 -6.94 -30.17 -5.80
C ASP A 198 -5.47 -29.84 -5.50
N THR A 199 -5.21 -28.91 -4.57
CA THR A 199 -3.85 -28.48 -4.21
C THR A 199 -3.40 -28.94 -2.81
N GLY A 200 -4.31 -29.47 -2.00
CA GLY A 200 -4.01 -29.90 -0.63
C GLY A 200 -3.80 -28.74 0.35
N LEU A 201 -4.38 -27.57 0.06
CA LEU A 201 -4.25 -26.36 0.88
C LEU A 201 -5.52 -26.11 1.69
N VAL A 202 -5.36 -25.53 2.88
CA VAL A 202 -6.46 -25.03 3.71
C VAL A 202 -6.21 -23.59 4.06
N VAL A 203 -7.24 -22.76 3.92
CA VAL A 203 -7.21 -21.35 4.33
C VAL A 203 -8.16 -21.18 5.49
N ARG A 204 -7.69 -20.59 6.59
CA ARG A 204 -8.49 -20.29 7.78
C ARG A 204 -8.50 -18.79 8.04
N LEU A 205 -9.64 -18.25 8.44
CA LEU A 205 -9.75 -16.88 8.92
C LEU A 205 -9.26 -16.84 10.38
N LEU A 206 -8.27 -16.01 10.67
CA LEU A 206 -7.80 -15.79 12.06
C LEU A 206 -8.36 -14.49 12.63
N LEU A 207 -8.32 -13.42 11.85
CA LEU A 207 -8.75 -12.09 12.24
C LEU A 207 -9.38 -11.37 11.05
N GLU A 208 -10.39 -10.55 11.32
CA GLU A 208 -11.00 -9.62 10.37
C GLU A 208 -11.20 -8.26 11.04
N GLU A 209 -10.67 -7.21 10.42
CA GLU A 209 -10.78 -5.82 10.87
C GLU A 209 -11.41 -4.97 9.76
N ASP A 210 -12.62 -4.52 10.00
CA ASP A 210 -13.33 -3.62 9.09
C ASP A 210 -12.95 -2.15 9.32
N GLN A 211 -12.56 -1.48 8.25
CA GLN A 211 -12.36 -0.04 8.18
C GLN A 211 -13.39 0.56 7.21
N SER A 212 -13.51 1.89 7.20
CA SER A 212 -14.56 2.57 6.40
C SER A 212 -14.48 2.29 4.89
N TYR A 213 -13.30 2.02 4.34
CA TYR A 213 -13.07 1.90 2.89
C TYR A 213 -12.43 0.58 2.46
N PHE A 214 -11.98 -0.23 3.43
CA PHE A 214 -11.29 -1.48 3.20
C PHE A 214 -11.42 -2.38 4.43
N THR A 215 -11.21 -3.68 4.24
CA THR A 215 -11.14 -4.68 5.30
C THR A 215 -9.75 -5.30 5.30
N ILE A 216 -9.17 -5.54 6.47
CA ILE A 216 -7.91 -6.28 6.61
C ILE A 216 -8.24 -7.62 7.28
N ARG A 217 -7.77 -8.72 6.70
CA ARG A 217 -7.84 -10.03 7.34
C ARG A 217 -6.45 -10.59 7.56
N LEU A 218 -6.31 -11.36 8.63
CA LEU A 218 -5.21 -12.28 8.80
C LEU A 218 -5.73 -13.69 8.52
N LEU A 219 -5.11 -14.35 7.54
CA LEU A 219 -5.45 -15.71 7.14
C LEU A 219 -4.30 -16.65 7.47
N GLN A 220 -4.62 -17.87 7.89
CA GLN A 220 -3.65 -18.95 7.94
C GLN A 220 -3.78 -19.80 6.68
N LEU A 221 -2.69 -19.91 5.91
CA LEU A 221 -2.56 -20.83 4.80
C LEU A 221 -1.76 -22.06 5.26
N GLN A 222 -2.40 -23.22 5.28
CA GLN A 222 -1.81 -24.49 5.71
C GLN A 222 -1.65 -25.42 4.51
N ASN A 223 -0.47 -26.04 4.40
CA ASN A 223 -0.21 -27.13 3.47
C ASN A 223 -0.45 -28.47 4.18
N LYS A 224 -1.50 -29.20 3.78
CA LYS A 224 -1.85 -30.48 4.42
C LYS A 224 -0.83 -31.59 4.16
N LYS A 225 -0.06 -31.50 3.07
CA LYS A 225 0.94 -32.51 2.73
C LYS A 225 2.17 -32.42 3.64
N THR A 226 2.59 -31.20 4.01
CA THR A 226 3.78 -30.97 4.84
C THR A 226 3.45 -30.64 6.30
N GLY A 227 2.23 -30.21 6.60
CA GLY A 227 1.82 -29.72 7.91
C GLY A 227 2.20 -28.25 8.18
N GLU A 228 3.04 -27.65 7.34
CA GLU A 228 3.48 -26.26 7.49
C GLU A 228 2.33 -25.26 7.33
N SER A 229 2.40 -24.14 8.05
CA SER A 229 1.42 -23.06 7.99
C SER A 229 2.10 -21.70 7.91
N ARG A 230 1.48 -20.77 7.19
CA ARG A 230 1.95 -19.40 7.03
C ARG A 230 0.81 -18.41 7.25
N GLU A 231 1.11 -17.28 7.84
CA GLU A 231 0.16 -16.18 7.97
C GLU A 231 0.23 -15.25 6.76
N ILE A 232 -0.93 -15.03 6.14
CA ILE A 232 -1.12 -14.24 4.94
C ILE A 232 -2.05 -13.07 5.26
N TYR A 233 -1.60 -11.85 5.01
CA TYR A 233 -2.48 -10.69 5.06
C TYR A 233 -3.38 -10.65 3.83
N HIS A 234 -4.67 -10.40 4.03
CA HIS A 234 -5.62 -10.13 2.95
C HIS A 234 -6.15 -8.71 3.10
N PHE A 235 -5.69 -7.83 2.22
CA PHE A 235 -6.09 -6.43 2.17
C PHE A 235 -7.18 -6.27 1.11
N HIS A 236 -8.40 -5.94 1.53
CA HIS A 236 -9.55 -5.87 0.64
C HIS A 236 -10.08 -4.44 0.55
N TYR A 237 -9.77 -3.73 -0.54
CA TYR A 237 -10.33 -2.41 -0.80
C TYR A 237 -11.76 -2.52 -1.34
N THR A 238 -12.75 -2.13 -0.52
CA THR A 238 -14.17 -2.35 -0.80
C THR A 238 -14.87 -1.13 -1.41
N ALA A 239 -14.26 0.06 -1.28
CA ALA A 239 -14.83 1.33 -1.73
C ALA A 239 -14.40 1.78 -3.14
N TRP A 240 -13.71 0.93 -3.93
CA TRP A 240 -13.33 1.31 -5.29
C TRP A 240 -14.58 1.27 -6.20
N PRO A 241 -15.01 2.39 -6.79
CA PRO A 241 -16.22 2.43 -7.59
C PRO A 241 -16.08 1.64 -8.89
N ASP A 242 -17.13 0.92 -9.27
CA ASP A 242 -17.16 0.19 -10.54
C ASP A 242 -17.15 1.19 -11.70
N PHE A 243 -16.18 1.04 -12.62
CA PHE A 243 -15.97 1.87 -13.83
C PHE A 243 -15.48 3.31 -13.56
N GLY A 244 -15.01 3.59 -12.35
CA GLY A 244 -14.42 4.88 -12.01
C GLY A 244 -13.13 4.75 -11.22
N VAL A 245 -12.79 5.87 -10.59
CA VAL A 245 -11.69 6.00 -9.63
C VAL A 245 -12.26 6.56 -8.33
N PRO A 246 -11.61 6.32 -7.18
CA PRO A 246 -11.98 7.02 -5.95
C PRO A 246 -12.00 8.54 -6.19
N GLU A 247 -12.99 9.25 -5.66
CA GLU A 247 -13.12 10.71 -5.83
C GLU A 247 -11.90 11.48 -5.30
N SER A 248 -11.23 10.94 -4.28
CA SER A 248 -10.00 11.47 -3.71
C SER A 248 -8.95 10.37 -3.52
N PRO A 249 -7.66 10.66 -3.75
CA PRO A 249 -6.58 9.73 -3.45
C PRO A 249 -6.44 9.37 -1.97
N ALA A 250 -7.02 10.15 -1.04
CA ALA A 250 -6.77 10.00 0.39
C ALA A 250 -7.10 8.59 0.95
N ALA A 251 -8.25 8.03 0.57
CA ALA A 251 -8.65 6.69 1.03
C ALA A 251 -7.75 5.60 0.43
N PHE A 252 -7.39 5.75 -0.85
CA PHE A 252 -6.46 4.85 -1.55
C PHE A 252 -5.06 4.90 -0.93
N LEU A 253 -4.53 6.09 -0.64
CA LEU A 253 -3.21 6.27 -0.03
C LEU A 253 -3.20 5.74 1.40
N LYS A 254 -4.27 5.95 2.19
CA LYS A 254 -4.40 5.33 3.52
C LYS A 254 -4.35 3.81 3.45
N PHE A 255 -4.99 3.21 2.45
CA PHE A 255 -4.93 1.77 2.23
C PHE A 255 -3.51 1.31 1.81
N LEU A 256 -2.88 1.99 0.85
CA LEU A 256 -1.52 1.69 0.43
C LEU A 256 -0.52 1.76 1.60
N LEU A 257 -0.64 2.79 2.46
CA LEU A 257 0.16 2.93 3.67
C LEU A 257 -0.04 1.74 4.61
N LYS A 258 -1.28 1.27 4.82
CA LYS A 258 -1.53 0.07 5.63
C LYS A 258 -0.90 -1.20 5.05
N VAL A 259 -0.91 -1.35 3.72
CA VAL A 259 -0.19 -2.45 3.07
C VAL A 259 1.32 -2.34 3.31
N ARG A 260 1.91 -1.15 3.15
CA ARG A 260 3.34 -0.91 3.39
C ARG A 260 3.76 -1.14 4.83
N GLU A 261 2.99 -0.64 5.80
CA GLU A 261 3.23 -0.80 7.25
C GLU A 261 3.27 -2.26 7.69
N SER A 262 2.63 -3.17 6.95
CA SER A 262 2.67 -4.61 7.24
C SER A 262 3.97 -5.32 6.87
N GLY A 263 4.90 -4.64 6.16
CA GLY A 263 6.12 -5.25 5.62
C GLY A 263 5.89 -6.13 4.39
N SER A 264 4.65 -6.41 4.00
CA SER A 264 4.34 -7.41 2.96
C SER A 264 4.86 -7.09 1.55
N LEU A 265 5.25 -5.83 1.29
CA LEU A 265 5.85 -5.43 0.02
C LEU A 265 7.37 -5.53 0.01
N GLY A 266 8.01 -5.76 1.17
CA GLY A 266 9.46 -5.79 1.33
C GLY A 266 10.15 -6.99 0.64
N PRO A 267 11.47 -6.91 0.41
CA PRO A 267 12.25 -7.95 -0.27
C PRO A 267 12.47 -9.23 0.57
N GLU A 268 12.14 -9.22 1.86
CA GLU A 268 12.23 -10.35 2.77
C GLU A 268 11.19 -11.45 2.50
N HIS A 269 10.22 -11.16 1.64
CA HIS A 269 9.12 -12.05 1.29
C HIS A 269 9.02 -12.21 -0.22
N GLY A 270 8.25 -13.21 -0.64
CA GLY A 270 7.84 -13.32 -2.02
C GLY A 270 6.99 -12.13 -2.47
N PRO A 271 6.89 -11.87 -3.79
CA PRO A 271 6.10 -10.78 -4.34
C PRO A 271 4.65 -10.83 -3.86
N SER A 272 4.13 -9.73 -3.32
CA SER A 272 2.72 -9.67 -2.93
C SER A 272 1.80 -9.84 -4.16
N VAL A 273 0.70 -10.56 -3.98
CA VAL A 273 -0.29 -10.75 -5.05
C VAL A 273 -1.25 -9.56 -5.05
N VAL A 274 -1.39 -8.88 -6.19
CA VAL A 274 -2.37 -7.81 -6.38
C VAL A 274 -3.37 -8.24 -7.44
N HIS A 275 -4.66 -8.18 -7.14
CA HIS A 275 -5.69 -8.51 -8.12
C HIS A 275 -6.90 -7.59 -8.03
N CYS A 276 -7.65 -7.59 -9.12
CA CYS A 276 -9.01 -7.08 -9.17
C CYS A 276 -9.86 -8.14 -9.88
N SER A 277 -10.69 -7.77 -10.86
CA SER A 277 -11.35 -8.78 -11.71
C SER A 277 -10.42 -9.32 -12.80
N ALA A 278 -9.87 -8.44 -13.66
CA ALA A 278 -8.97 -8.82 -14.74
C ALA A 278 -7.48 -8.79 -14.35
N GLY A 279 -7.15 -8.10 -13.25
CA GLY A 279 -5.77 -7.95 -12.80
C GLY A 279 -4.93 -6.96 -13.60
N ILE A 280 -5.57 -5.95 -14.22
CA ILE A 280 -4.85 -4.97 -15.08
C ILE A 280 -5.22 -3.51 -14.80
N GLY A 281 -6.51 -3.15 -14.63
CA GLY A 281 -6.91 -1.76 -14.37
C GLY A 281 -6.52 -1.28 -12.97
N ARG A 282 -7.35 -1.58 -11.97
CA ARG A 282 -7.14 -1.20 -10.55
C ARG A 282 -5.81 -1.72 -10.00
N SER A 283 -5.44 -2.95 -10.37
CA SER A 283 -4.16 -3.56 -10.00
C SER A 283 -2.97 -2.79 -10.60
N GLY A 284 -3.07 -2.36 -11.86
CA GLY A 284 -2.06 -1.50 -12.49
C GLY A 284 -1.93 -0.16 -11.78
N THR A 285 -3.05 0.49 -11.45
CA THR A 285 -3.05 1.74 -10.68
C THR A 285 -2.37 1.57 -9.32
N PHE A 286 -2.71 0.51 -8.57
CA PHE A 286 -2.10 0.25 -7.26
C PHE A 286 -0.58 0.09 -7.36
N SER A 287 -0.12 -0.80 -8.22
CA SER A 287 1.30 -1.11 -8.36
C SER A 287 2.10 0.05 -8.97
N LEU A 288 1.51 0.82 -9.90
CA LEU A 288 2.17 2.00 -10.46
C LEU A 288 2.40 3.07 -9.39
N VAL A 289 1.35 3.42 -8.62
CA VAL A 289 1.47 4.45 -7.58
C VAL A 289 2.48 4.02 -6.51
N ASP A 290 2.43 2.76 -6.08
CA ASP A 290 3.41 2.23 -5.13
C ASP A 290 4.85 2.32 -5.68
N THR A 291 5.05 1.88 -6.92
CA THR A 291 6.36 1.91 -7.59
C THR A 291 6.91 3.33 -7.70
N CYS A 292 6.12 4.27 -8.22
CA CYS A 292 6.54 5.67 -8.35
C CYS A 292 6.96 6.24 -7.00
N LEU A 293 6.15 6.06 -5.94
CA LEU A 293 6.47 6.55 -4.60
C LEU A 293 7.75 5.91 -4.03
N VAL A 294 8.05 4.65 -4.34
CA VAL A 294 9.30 3.99 -3.94
C VAL A 294 10.50 4.56 -4.70
N LEU A 295 10.37 4.77 -6.02
CA LEU A 295 11.41 5.37 -6.83
C LEU A 295 11.72 6.80 -6.38
N MET A 296 10.70 7.60 -6.06
CA MET A 296 10.86 8.96 -5.51
C MET A 296 11.63 8.94 -4.19
N ALA A 297 11.33 7.99 -3.31
CA ALA A 297 12.03 7.84 -2.04
C ALA A 297 13.50 7.41 -2.22
N LYS A 298 13.82 6.66 -3.28
CA LYS A 298 15.19 6.17 -3.55
C LYS A 298 16.07 7.18 -4.27
N ARG A 299 15.55 7.88 -5.27
CA ARG A 299 16.35 8.76 -6.13
C ARG A 299 16.79 10.05 -5.44
N GLU A 300 16.22 10.37 -4.27
CA GLU A 300 16.32 11.67 -3.58
C GLU A 300 15.90 12.90 -4.44
N ASP A 301 15.67 12.70 -5.74
CA ASP A 301 15.17 13.62 -6.73
C ASP A 301 13.80 13.17 -7.25
N ILE A 302 12.79 13.89 -6.78
CA ILE A 302 11.36 13.72 -7.08
C ILE A 302 11.04 14.12 -8.54
N SER A 303 11.88 14.91 -9.22
CA SER A 303 11.59 15.47 -10.56
C SER A 303 11.86 14.51 -11.70
N SER A 304 12.55 13.41 -11.40
CA SER A 304 13.02 12.46 -12.39
C SER A 304 12.01 11.34 -12.72
N ILE A 305 10.86 11.30 -12.04
CA ILE A 305 9.89 10.22 -12.21
C ILE A 305 8.88 10.53 -13.30
N ASP A 306 9.13 9.96 -14.47
CA ASP A 306 8.17 9.88 -15.56
C ASP A 306 7.19 8.72 -15.29
N ILE A 307 5.97 9.07 -14.86
CA ILE A 307 4.91 8.09 -14.56
C ILE A 307 4.53 7.27 -15.81
N GLN A 308 4.53 7.89 -16.99
CA GLN A 308 4.16 7.23 -18.25
C GLN A 308 5.20 6.19 -18.61
N LYS A 309 6.49 6.54 -18.49
CA LYS A 309 7.59 5.60 -18.69
C LYS A 309 7.53 4.43 -17.71
N VAL A 310 7.33 4.68 -16.41
CA VAL A 310 7.20 3.59 -15.43
C VAL A 310 6.03 2.67 -15.78
N LEU A 311 4.89 3.22 -16.24
CA LEU A 311 3.76 2.42 -16.70
C LEU A 311 4.10 1.58 -17.95
N LEU A 312 4.83 2.15 -18.92
CA LEU A 312 5.29 1.43 -20.11
C LEU A 312 6.22 0.28 -19.73
N ASP A 313 7.19 0.53 -18.86
CA ASP A 313 8.12 -0.50 -18.35
C ASP A 313 7.34 -1.63 -17.64
N MET A 314 6.35 -1.29 -16.80
CA MET A 314 5.50 -2.31 -16.15
C MET A 314 4.61 -3.08 -17.15
N ARG A 315 4.18 -2.43 -18.23
CA ARG A 315 3.39 -3.05 -19.31
C ARG A 315 4.20 -4.06 -20.14
N GLU A 316 5.52 -4.08 -20.02
CA GLU A 316 6.34 -5.14 -20.60
C GLU A 316 6.07 -6.51 -19.94
N TYR A 317 5.70 -6.51 -18.65
CA TYR A 317 5.43 -7.73 -17.91
C TYR A 317 3.97 -8.18 -17.97
N ARG A 318 3.02 -7.24 -18.06
CA ARG A 318 1.59 -7.57 -18.17
C ARG A 318 0.87 -6.57 -19.04
N MET A 319 0.10 -7.08 -20.01
CA MET A 319 -0.66 -6.24 -20.91
C MET A 319 -1.69 -5.35 -20.19
N GLY A 320 -1.94 -4.17 -20.76
CA GLY A 320 -3.13 -3.37 -20.46
C GLY A 320 -3.22 -2.82 -19.04
N LEU A 321 -2.10 -2.73 -18.30
CA LEU A 321 -2.10 -2.07 -17.00
C LEU A 321 -2.65 -0.64 -17.12
N ILE A 322 -3.59 -0.26 -16.26
CA ILE A 322 -4.41 0.95 -16.39
C ILE A 322 -5.31 0.91 -17.63
N GLN A 323 -6.63 0.87 -17.40
CA GLN A 323 -7.65 0.56 -18.41
C GLN A 323 -8.44 1.79 -18.89
N THR A 324 -8.32 2.94 -18.22
CA THR A 324 -9.01 4.17 -18.61
C THR A 324 -8.12 5.39 -18.43
N PRO A 325 -8.37 6.49 -19.17
CA PRO A 325 -7.71 7.78 -18.93
C PRO A 325 -7.89 8.26 -17.48
N ASP A 326 -9.08 8.09 -16.90
CA ASP A 326 -9.35 8.47 -15.51
C ASP A 326 -8.47 7.71 -14.50
N GLN A 327 -8.17 6.43 -14.75
CA GLN A 327 -7.26 5.65 -13.91
C GLN A 327 -5.82 6.17 -14.01
N LEU A 328 -5.40 6.62 -15.20
CA LEU A 328 -4.09 7.25 -15.40
C LEU A 328 -4.03 8.59 -14.66
N ARG A 329 -5.03 9.46 -14.85
CA ARG A 329 -5.17 10.73 -14.14
C ARG A 329 -5.15 10.53 -12.62
N PHE A 330 -5.91 9.55 -12.12
CA PHE A 330 -5.93 9.22 -10.71
C PHE A 330 -4.57 8.73 -10.20
N SER A 331 -3.82 7.97 -10.99
CA SER A 331 -2.43 7.60 -10.65
C SER A 331 -1.55 8.83 -10.44
N TYR A 332 -1.62 9.84 -11.33
CA TYR A 332 -0.91 11.11 -11.15
C TYR A 332 -1.30 11.80 -9.84
N MET A 333 -2.61 12.00 -9.61
CA MET A 333 -3.10 12.61 -8.38
C MET A 333 -2.63 11.88 -7.12
N ALA A 334 -2.63 10.55 -7.13
CA ALA A 334 -2.22 9.73 -6.00
C ALA A 334 -0.70 9.76 -5.77
N VAL A 335 0.11 9.78 -6.83
CA VAL A 335 1.57 9.93 -6.72
C VAL A 335 1.92 11.30 -6.16
N ILE A 336 1.34 12.38 -6.69
CA ILE A 336 1.56 13.75 -6.23
C ILE A 336 1.19 13.88 -4.74
N GLU A 337 -0.01 13.45 -4.34
CA GLU A 337 -0.46 13.55 -2.96
C GLU A 337 0.35 12.62 -2.03
N GLY A 338 0.67 11.41 -2.48
CA GLY A 338 1.52 10.49 -1.73
C GLY A 338 2.93 11.03 -1.50
N ALA A 339 3.51 11.72 -2.49
CA ALA A 339 4.79 12.39 -2.36
C ALA A 339 4.76 13.48 -1.28
N ARG A 340 3.70 14.29 -1.23
CA ARG A 340 3.52 15.30 -0.16
C ARG A 340 3.49 14.66 1.23
N LEU A 341 2.86 13.50 1.38
CA LEU A 341 2.81 12.78 2.65
C LEU A 341 4.19 12.25 3.07
N ILE A 342 4.93 11.64 2.15
CA ILE A 342 6.32 11.18 2.39
C ILE A 342 7.21 12.36 2.82
N LEU A 343 7.09 13.50 2.14
CA LEU A 343 7.84 14.71 2.48
C LEU A 343 7.49 15.27 3.86
N LYS A 344 6.20 15.29 4.22
CA LYS A 344 5.75 15.74 5.55
C LYS A 344 6.26 14.83 6.66
N ASP A 345 6.20 13.52 6.47
CA ASP A 345 6.68 12.55 7.46
C ASP A 345 8.19 12.68 7.68
N ASN A 346 8.97 12.89 6.61
CA ASN A 346 10.39 13.17 6.72
C ASN A 346 10.67 14.48 7.48
N LYS A 347 9.92 15.56 7.21
CA LYS A 347 10.03 16.83 7.96
C LYS A 347 9.73 16.65 9.46
N ILE A 348 8.71 15.85 9.80
CA ILE A 348 8.35 15.56 11.20
C ILE A 348 9.42 14.69 11.88
N GLN A 349 9.96 13.69 11.19
CA GLN A 349 11.03 12.85 11.72
C GLN A 349 12.33 13.64 11.93
N THR A 350 12.67 14.57 11.03
CA THR A 350 13.84 15.45 11.20
C THR A 350 13.65 16.41 12.38
N LYS A 351 12.47 17.03 12.53
CA LYS A 351 12.16 17.88 13.70
C LYS A 351 12.18 17.12 15.03
N ARG A 352 11.77 15.85 15.06
CA ARG A 352 11.85 15.00 16.26
C ARG A 352 13.28 14.56 16.61
N LYS A 353 14.22 14.64 15.66
CA LYS A 353 15.64 14.29 15.86
C LYS A 353 16.51 15.50 16.22
N GLU A 354 15.98 16.72 16.15
CA GLU A 354 16.65 17.91 16.68
C GLU A 354 16.52 17.91 18.22
N PRO A 355 17.62 17.86 18.99
CA PRO A 355 17.55 18.03 20.43
C PRO A 355 17.09 19.46 20.72
N GLU A 356 16.01 19.63 21.48
CA GLU A 356 15.73 20.91 22.14
C GLU A 356 16.96 21.23 23.02
N LEU A 357 17.81 22.14 22.55
CA LEU A 357 18.83 22.80 23.36
C LEU A 357 18.12 23.70 24.37
N LEU A 358 17.56 23.10 25.41
CA LEU A 358 17.18 23.82 26.62
C LEU A 358 18.49 24.38 27.21
N ALA A 359 18.61 25.70 27.21
CA ALA A 359 19.72 26.38 27.85
C ALA A 359 19.79 25.96 29.34
N PRO A 360 20.98 25.60 29.87
CA PRO A 360 21.10 25.22 31.27
C PRO A 360 20.77 26.42 32.16
N PRO A 361 20.15 26.20 33.34
CA PRO A 361 19.83 27.29 34.26
C PRO A 361 21.12 27.95 34.77
N LEU A 362 21.08 29.28 34.90
CA LEU A 362 22.20 30.07 35.40
C LEU A 362 22.57 29.65 36.83
N PRO A 363 23.87 29.53 37.17
CA PRO A 363 24.29 29.22 38.53
C PRO A 363 24.04 30.40 39.49
N PRO A 364 23.79 30.13 40.79
CA PRO A 364 23.54 31.19 41.77
C PRO A 364 24.80 32.04 42.03
N PRO A 365 24.66 33.32 42.43
CA PRO A 365 25.80 34.20 42.70
C PRO A 365 26.63 33.68 43.88
N ARG A 366 27.95 33.54 43.71
CA ARG A 366 28.87 33.23 44.82
C ARG A 366 29.12 34.48 45.68
N PRO A 367 29.09 34.37 47.03
CA PRO A 367 29.47 35.47 47.92
C PRO A 367 30.99 35.70 47.91
N SER A 368 31.39 36.96 47.92
CA SER A 368 32.79 37.41 48.08
C SER A 368 33.29 37.19 49.52
N LEU A 369 34.49 36.61 49.65
CA LEU A 369 35.21 36.42 50.91
C LEU A 369 35.62 37.75 51.56
N ALA A 370 35.33 37.90 52.84
CA ALA A 370 36.06 38.78 53.75
C ALA A 370 36.24 38.11 55.13
N ASN A 371 37.50 38.03 55.54
CA ASN A 371 38.06 37.98 56.91
C ASN A 371 37.80 36.77 57.84
N LYS A 372 38.91 36.05 58.11
CA LYS A 372 39.25 35.25 59.32
C LYS A 372 39.32 36.17 60.59
N PRO A 373 39.47 35.69 61.86
CA PRO A 373 40.09 34.42 62.30
C PRO A 373 39.56 33.72 63.59
N ASN A 374 40.20 32.57 63.86
CA ASN A 374 40.48 31.90 65.16
C ASN A 374 39.48 30.91 65.79
N GLY A 375 40.03 29.74 66.16
CA GLY A 375 39.45 28.78 67.11
C GLY A 375 39.88 27.33 66.84
N GLN A 376 40.51 26.67 67.82
CA GLN A 376 41.29 25.42 67.74
C GLN A 376 40.51 24.09 67.64
N PRO A 377 41.21 22.95 67.40
CA PRO A 377 40.66 21.64 67.05
C PRO A 377 40.65 20.63 68.22
N GLY A 378 39.88 19.54 68.09
CA GLY A 378 39.96 18.36 68.96
C GLY A 378 38.98 17.23 68.58
N PRO A 379 39.24 15.95 68.94
CA PRO A 379 39.29 14.86 67.96
C PRO A 379 38.42 13.61 68.27
N GLY A 380 38.01 12.90 67.20
CA GLY A 380 37.72 11.44 67.10
C GLY A 380 36.83 10.76 68.16
N PRO A 381 36.76 9.41 68.21
CA PRO A 381 36.64 8.45 67.12
C PRO A 381 35.54 7.38 67.39
N GLY A 382 35.29 6.52 66.41
CA GLY A 382 35.06 5.09 66.69
C GLY A 382 33.61 4.57 66.76
N PRO A 383 33.44 3.24 66.72
CA PRO A 383 32.63 2.56 65.70
C PRO A 383 31.61 1.56 66.29
N GLU A 384 31.08 0.67 65.42
CA GLU A 384 30.61 -0.69 65.76
C GLU A 384 29.19 -0.76 66.42
N VAL A 385 28.28 -1.71 66.21
CA VAL A 385 28.18 -3.06 65.62
C VAL A 385 26.69 -3.25 65.19
N GLY A 386 26.40 -4.14 64.23
CA GLY A 386 25.03 -4.67 63.99
C GLY A 386 24.57 -5.63 65.11
N PRO A 387 23.81 -6.71 64.83
CA PRO A 387 22.92 -7.04 63.71
C PRO A 387 21.54 -7.60 64.20
N GLN A 388 20.79 -8.27 63.30
CA GLN A 388 19.76 -9.31 63.59
C GLN A 388 18.42 -8.86 64.20
N ASP A 389 17.27 -9.53 64.02
CA ASP A 389 16.73 -10.49 63.05
C ASP A 389 15.20 -10.50 63.30
N ASN A 390 14.46 -11.31 62.54
CA ASN A 390 13.12 -11.85 62.83
C ASN A 390 11.85 -11.09 62.36
N ARG A 391 11.22 -11.71 61.35
CA ARG A 391 9.76 -11.89 61.16
C ARG A 391 9.14 -12.68 62.34
N PRO A 392 7.79 -12.76 62.59
CA PRO A 392 6.73 -12.89 61.57
C PRO A 392 5.32 -12.32 61.87
N ASP A 393 4.49 -12.40 60.82
CA ASP A 393 3.05 -12.68 60.78
C ASP A 393 1.97 -11.75 61.41
N LYS A 394 0.98 -11.52 60.53
CA LYS A 394 -0.48 -11.66 60.70
C LYS A 394 -1.38 -10.46 61.00
N ASP A 395 -2.45 -10.48 60.22
CA ASP A 395 -3.84 -10.12 60.51
C ASP A 395 -4.29 -8.65 60.47
N ARG A 396 -4.95 -8.35 59.33
CA ARG A 396 -6.30 -7.78 59.17
C ARG A 396 -6.85 -6.78 60.21
N ALA A 397 -7.30 -5.68 59.60
CA ALA A 397 -8.55 -4.93 59.83
C ALA A 397 -8.51 -3.73 60.78
N GLY A 398 -9.07 -2.61 60.28
CA GLY A 398 -9.61 -1.53 61.11
C GLY A 398 -9.10 -0.14 60.75
N ASP A 399 -9.79 0.51 59.82
CA ASP A 399 -10.13 1.94 59.72
C ASP A 399 -9.23 3.00 60.39
N LEU A 400 -8.84 4.02 59.61
CA LEU A 400 -9.35 5.40 59.77
C LEU A 400 -8.81 6.35 58.68
N ALA A 401 -9.67 7.31 58.34
CA ALA A 401 -9.66 8.24 57.22
C ALA A 401 -8.43 9.16 57.05
N HIS A 402 -8.14 9.52 55.79
CA HIS A 402 -8.06 10.93 55.38
C HIS A 402 -8.25 11.12 53.86
N GLU A 403 -8.82 12.27 53.55
CA GLU A 403 -9.45 12.73 52.30
C GLU A 403 -8.50 12.92 51.10
N HIS A 404 -8.99 12.75 49.87
CA HIS A 404 -9.31 13.90 49.00
C HIS A 404 -10.10 13.51 47.75
N GLN A 405 -11.11 14.34 47.47
CA GLN A 405 -12.08 14.26 46.37
C GLN A 405 -11.47 14.78 45.06
N THR A 406 -11.74 14.11 43.92
CA THR A 406 -12.19 14.78 42.68
C THR A 406 -12.66 13.76 41.63
N GLU A 407 -13.95 13.42 41.62
CA GLU A 407 -14.64 12.91 40.42
C GLU A 407 -16.09 13.37 40.44
N LYS A 408 -16.44 14.34 39.58
CA LYS A 408 -17.80 14.59 39.06
C LYS A 408 -17.74 15.70 38.00
N ASN A 409 -17.59 15.32 36.74
CA ASN A 409 -18.24 15.97 35.59
C ASN A 409 -17.88 15.30 34.25
N SER A 410 -18.67 14.30 33.81
CA SER A 410 -18.67 13.85 32.39
C SER A 410 -19.98 13.18 31.91
N GLY A 411 -21.09 13.35 32.65
CA GLY A 411 -22.39 12.75 32.32
C GLY A 411 -23.17 13.41 31.16
N PRO A 412 -23.21 14.75 31.00
CA PRO A 412 -24.08 15.38 30.00
C PRO A 412 -23.53 15.33 28.56
N VAL A 413 -22.20 15.39 28.40
CA VAL A 413 -21.53 15.49 27.08
C VAL A 413 -21.57 14.16 26.32
N ARG A 414 -21.40 13.04 27.03
CA ARG A 414 -21.44 11.69 26.44
C ARG A 414 -22.84 11.30 25.94
N LYS A 415 -23.91 11.83 26.56
CA LYS A 415 -25.29 11.57 26.14
C LYS A 415 -25.65 12.34 24.87
N ARG A 416 -25.28 13.63 24.77
CA ARG A 416 -25.46 14.44 23.55
C ARG A 416 -24.73 13.89 22.33
N HIS A 417 -23.47 13.46 22.49
CA HIS A 417 -22.71 12.84 21.40
C HIS A 417 -23.32 11.53 20.86
N ARG A 418 -24.06 10.79 21.71
CA ARG A 418 -24.75 9.56 21.29
C ARG A 418 -26.03 9.89 20.52
N GLU A 419 -26.78 10.89 20.97
CA GLU A 419 -28.00 11.36 20.32
C GLU A 419 -27.70 12.00 18.95
N ASP A 420 -26.62 12.80 18.83
CA ASP A 420 -26.16 13.39 17.56
C ASP A 420 -25.72 12.33 16.55
N ARG A 421 -25.08 11.24 17.02
CA ARG A 421 -24.71 10.10 16.16
C ARG A 421 -25.92 9.34 15.63
N ILE A 422 -26.97 9.17 16.45
CA ILE A 422 -28.21 8.52 16.05
C ILE A 422 -28.95 9.38 15.03
N ALA A 423 -29.04 10.70 15.27
CA ALA A 423 -29.68 11.64 14.34
C ALA A 423 -28.95 11.72 12.99
N CYS A 424 -27.61 11.78 13.00
CA CYS A 424 -26.80 11.77 11.78
C CYS A 424 -26.96 10.48 10.97
N THR A 425 -27.05 9.33 11.66
CA THR A 425 -27.27 8.03 11.01
C THR A 425 -28.67 7.93 10.41
N ALA A 426 -29.70 8.41 11.12
CA ALA A 426 -31.08 8.45 10.63
C ALA A 426 -31.21 9.34 9.38
N GLN A 427 -30.56 10.51 9.38
CA GLN A 427 -30.57 11.43 8.23
C GLN A 427 -29.88 10.82 7.00
N ARG A 428 -28.76 10.09 7.18
CA ARG A 428 -28.08 9.37 6.10
C ARG A 428 -28.93 8.24 5.53
N VAL A 429 -29.64 7.50 6.37
CA VAL A 429 -30.58 6.45 5.92
C VAL A 429 -31.73 7.04 5.12
N GLN A 430 -32.26 8.19 5.54
CA GLN A 430 -33.34 8.88 4.83
C GLN A 430 -32.88 9.41 3.46
N GLN A 431 -31.66 9.97 3.37
CA GLN A 431 -31.05 10.37 2.11
C GLN A 431 -30.81 9.17 1.17
N MET A 432 -30.37 8.02 1.69
CA MET A 432 -30.23 6.80 0.87
C MET A 432 -31.57 6.31 0.33
N LYS A 433 -32.65 6.33 1.15
CA LYS A 433 -34.00 5.97 0.70
C LYS A 433 -34.52 6.90 -0.39
N GLN A 434 -34.28 8.21 -0.28
CA GLN A 434 -34.65 9.17 -1.33
C GLN A 434 -33.89 8.90 -2.64
N ARG A 435 -32.57 8.64 -2.58
CA ARG A 435 -31.76 8.32 -3.77
C ARG A 435 -32.18 7.03 -4.45
N LEU A 436 -32.58 6.01 -3.70
CA LEU A 436 -33.13 4.76 -4.24
C LEU A 436 -34.46 5.02 -4.96
N SER A 437 -35.38 5.78 -4.33
CA SER A 437 -36.66 6.17 -4.93
C SER A 437 -36.49 7.01 -6.22
N ASP A 438 -35.55 7.95 -6.23
CA ASP A 438 -35.24 8.74 -7.43
C ASP A 438 -34.62 7.88 -8.55
N SER A 439 -33.84 6.87 -8.19
CA SER A 439 -33.25 5.93 -9.16
C SER A 439 -34.30 5.00 -9.76
N GLU A 440 -35.27 4.55 -8.96
CA GLU A 440 -36.42 3.77 -9.43
C GLU A 440 -37.29 4.60 -10.36
N ARG A 441 -37.61 5.85 -10.01
CA ARG A 441 -38.34 6.79 -10.89
C ARG A 441 -37.63 7.01 -12.23
N LYS A 442 -36.31 7.22 -12.22
CA LYS A 442 -35.52 7.39 -13.47
C LYS A 442 -35.51 6.11 -14.31
N ARG A 443 -35.47 4.94 -13.68
CA ARG A 443 -35.53 3.64 -14.39
C ARG A 443 -36.90 3.44 -15.04
N ASP A 444 -37.97 3.74 -14.33
CA ASP A 444 -39.33 3.60 -14.85
C ASP A 444 -39.60 4.60 -15.98
N GLN A 445 -39.10 5.83 -15.85
CA GLN A 445 -39.12 6.82 -16.93
C GLN A 445 -38.34 6.32 -18.15
N TRP A 446 -37.14 5.77 -17.97
CA TRP A 446 -36.36 5.22 -19.08
C TRP A 446 -37.05 4.02 -19.76
N LEU A 447 -37.65 3.11 -18.98
CA LEU A 447 -38.41 1.98 -19.51
C LEU A 447 -39.63 2.43 -20.31
N TYR A 448 -40.29 3.52 -19.90
CA TYR A 448 -41.39 4.14 -20.64
C TYR A 448 -40.95 4.75 -21.98
N TRP A 449 -39.83 5.49 -22.00
CA TRP A 449 -39.34 6.16 -23.21
C TRP A 449 -38.61 5.25 -24.19
N ARG A 450 -38.04 4.13 -23.71
CA ARG A 450 -37.26 3.19 -24.53
C ARG A 450 -38.01 2.68 -25.78
N PRO A 451 -39.25 2.16 -25.70
CA PRO A 451 -39.97 1.72 -26.90
C PRO A 451 -40.31 2.87 -27.85
N ILE A 452 -40.59 4.07 -27.33
CA ILE A 452 -40.90 5.27 -28.13
C ILE A 452 -39.67 5.68 -28.94
N LEU A 453 -38.50 5.78 -28.30
CA LEU A 453 -37.25 6.15 -28.96
C LEU A 453 -36.81 5.12 -30.01
N LEU A 454 -37.00 3.82 -29.73
CA LEU A 454 -36.72 2.75 -30.70
C LEU A 454 -37.64 2.83 -31.93
N ASN A 455 -38.93 3.10 -31.73
CA ASN A 455 -39.89 3.22 -32.84
C ASN A 455 -39.64 4.48 -33.70
N VAL A 456 -39.29 5.61 -33.07
CA VAL A 456 -38.89 6.83 -33.81
C VAL A 456 -37.61 6.60 -34.62
N GLY A 457 -36.62 5.92 -34.02
CA GLY A 457 -35.38 5.56 -34.72
C GLY A 457 -35.60 4.63 -35.91
N ALA A 458 -36.46 3.61 -35.75
CA ALA A 458 -36.82 2.70 -36.84
C ALA A 458 -37.58 3.41 -37.97
N GLY A 459 -38.51 4.31 -37.62
CA GLY A 459 -39.23 5.12 -38.61
C GLY A 459 -38.32 6.05 -39.40
N ALA A 460 -37.36 6.71 -38.73
CA ALA A 460 -36.37 7.55 -39.39
C ALA A 460 -35.46 6.75 -40.34
N ALA A 461 -35.00 5.56 -39.93
CA ALA A 461 -34.19 4.68 -40.77
C ALA A 461 -34.94 4.21 -42.02
N LEU A 462 -36.24 3.89 -41.90
CA LEU A 462 -37.09 3.54 -43.03
C LEU A 462 -37.30 4.72 -43.99
N ALA A 463 -37.54 5.92 -43.46
CA ALA A 463 -37.71 7.13 -44.27
C ALA A 463 -36.43 7.46 -45.07
N VAL A 464 -35.25 7.35 -44.43
CA VAL A 464 -33.95 7.53 -45.09
C VAL A 464 -33.73 6.45 -46.15
N GLY A 465 -34.04 5.18 -45.84
CA GLY A 465 -33.95 4.08 -46.80
C GLY A 465 -34.82 4.30 -48.04
N LEU A 466 -36.06 4.75 -47.86
CA LEU A 466 -36.98 5.07 -48.95
C LEU A 466 -36.51 6.28 -49.77
N LEU A 467 -35.97 7.32 -49.13
CA LEU A 467 -35.38 8.47 -49.82
C LEU A 467 -34.17 8.07 -50.67
N VAL A 468 -33.30 7.21 -50.15
CA VAL A 468 -32.15 6.69 -50.89
C VAL A 468 -32.61 5.84 -52.07
N CYS A 469 -33.57 4.93 -51.88
CA CYS A 469 -34.12 4.13 -52.97
C CYS A 469 -34.79 4.99 -54.06
N TRP A 470 -35.53 6.03 -53.67
CA TRP A 470 -36.14 6.96 -54.62
C TRP A 470 -35.09 7.71 -55.43
N TRP A 471 -34.01 8.17 -54.78
CA TRP A 471 -32.93 8.90 -55.42
C TRP A 471 -32.15 8.06 -56.44
N TYR A 472 -32.04 6.75 -56.21
CA TYR A 472 -31.44 5.80 -57.16
C TYR A 472 -32.38 5.34 -58.28
N SER A 473 -33.68 5.67 -58.20
CA SER A 473 -34.69 5.30 -59.21
C SER A 473 -35.02 6.41 -60.22
N GLN A 474 -34.48 7.61 -60.00
CA GLN A 474 -34.44 8.74 -60.93
C GLN A 474 -33.14 8.68 -61.74
#